data_AF-A0AAD6UEU1-F1
#
_entry.id   AF-A0AAD6UEU1-F1
#
_cell.length_a   1.000
_cell.length_b   1.000
_cell.length_c   1.000
_cell.angle_alpha   90.00
_cell.angle_beta   90.00
_cell.angle_gamma   90.00
#
_symmetry.space_group_name_H-M   'P 1'
#
loop_
_entity.id
_entity.type
_entity.pdbx_description
1 polymer ?
#
loop_
_entity_poly.entity_id
_entity_poly.type
_entity_poly.pdbx_seq_one_letter_code
_entity_poly.pdbx_strand_id
1 'polypeptide(L)'
;MDQTGLIPIGLKPEAASQRETDTFIVSIPQDRLCIRLFPGGTRPEAGMFFFDFYDAQRQVAVNAPRGYAVTIVWPGGLAGPITSVEATLGVTPDEGLEKFTVVEKVRCSLTRPRQEPYLFDIPSRSRPAAGVGQAVRVQ
;
A
#
# COMPACT_ATOMS: atom_id res chain seq x y z
N MET A 1 30.64 -15.32 0.06
CA MET A 1 30.07 -14.54 -1.05
C MET A 1 28.97 -15.39 -1.65
N ASP A 2 27.75 -15.22 -1.17
CA ASP A 2 26.55 -15.87 -1.67
C ASP A 2 25.83 -14.91 -2.62
N GLN A 3 25.78 -15.31 -3.89
CA GLN A 3 25.10 -14.59 -4.96
C GLN A 3 23.60 -14.93 -4.94
N THR A 4 22.82 -14.24 -4.10
CA THR A 4 21.37 -14.08 -4.36
C THR A 4 20.94 -12.66 -3.95
N GLY A 5 21.47 -11.66 -4.65
CA GLY A 5 21.19 -10.24 -4.43
C GLY A 5 19.79 -9.76 -4.88
N LEU A 6 18.79 -10.63 -4.88
CA LEU A 6 17.40 -10.25 -5.05
C LEU A 6 16.86 -9.88 -3.67
N ILE A 7 16.82 -8.60 -3.36
CA ILE A 7 15.94 -8.11 -2.28
C ILE A 7 14.54 -8.55 -2.68
N PRO A 8 13.85 -9.42 -1.93
CA PRO A 8 12.52 -9.84 -2.30
C PRO A 8 11.60 -8.65 -2.04
N ILE A 9 11.32 -7.89 -3.10
CA ILE A 9 10.47 -6.69 -3.02
C ILE A 9 9.04 -7.15 -2.70
N GLY A 10 8.39 -6.46 -1.77
CA GLY A 10 7.02 -6.71 -1.36
C GLY A 10 6.85 -7.82 -0.33
N LEU A 11 7.92 -8.22 0.39
CA LEU A 11 7.75 -9.09 1.57
C LEU A 11 6.83 -8.42 2.57
N LYS A 12 5.83 -9.18 3.00
CA LYS A 12 4.90 -8.77 4.04
C LYS A 12 5.63 -8.80 5.39
N PRO A 13 5.39 -7.81 6.27
CA PRO A 13 5.92 -7.86 7.62
C PRO A 13 5.39 -9.11 8.33
N GLU A 14 6.23 -9.73 9.16
CA GLU A 14 5.81 -10.74 10.11
C GLU A 14 4.71 -10.18 11.03
N ALA A 15 3.89 -11.08 11.61
CA ALA A 15 2.72 -10.70 12.40
C ALA A 15 3.10 -9.66 13.47
N ALA A 16 2.65 -8.43 13.25
CA ALA A 16 2.92 -7.26 14.09
C ALA A 16 4.38 -7.09 14.54
N SER A 17 5.38 -7.35 13.68
CA SER A 17 6.75 -6.97 14.01
C SER A 17 6.85 -5.44 14.04
N GLN A 18 6.69 -4.86 15.24
CA GLN A 18 6.90 -3.45 15.57
C GLN A 18 8.33 -2.95 15.25
N ARG A 19 9.20 -3.84 14.74
CA ARG A 19 10.58 -3.55 14.33
C ARG A 19 10.68 -2.96 12.93
N GLU A 20 9.66 -3.08 12.07
CA GLU A 20 9.63 -2.32 10.82
C GLU A 20 9.07 -0.93 11.11
N THR A 21 9.98 0.03 11.23
CA THR A 21 9.74 1.43 11.64
C THR A 21 8.85 2.26 10.70
N ASP A 22 8.17 1.66 9.73
CA ASP A 22 7.40 2.35 8.68
C ASP A 22 6.15 1.57 8.23
N THR A 23 5.56 0.75 9.12
CA THR A 23 4.26 0.11 8.87
C THR A 23 3.12 0.95 9.42
N PHE A 24 2.05 1.16 8.63
CA PHE A 24 0.87 1.93 9.03
C PHE A 24 -0.39 1.06 8.92
N ILE A 25 -1.35 1.30 9.82
CA ILE A 25 -2.66 0.64 9.80
C ILE A 25 -3.73 1.71 9.56
N VAL A 26 -4.55 1.50 8.53
CA VAL A 26 -5.74 2.29 8.24
C VAL A 26 -6.96 1.44 8.59
N SER A 27 -7.61 1.77 9.71
CA SER A 27 -8.84 1.10 10.13
C SER A 27 -9.97 1.38 9.14
N ILE A 28 -10.68 0.34 8.72
CA ILE A 28 -11.84 0.50 7.85
C ILE A 28 -13.10 0.59 8.75
N PRO A 29 -13.92 1.65 8.64
CA PRO A 29 -15.13 1.77 9.43
C PRO A 29 -16.10 0.62 9.18
N GLN A 30 -16.69 0.11 10.27
CA GLN A 30 -17.70 -0.95 10.27
C GLN A 30 -17.21 -2.25 9.62
N ASP A 31 -15.90 -2.45 9.59
CA ASP A 31 -15.25 -3.65 9.09
C ASP A 31 -14.36 -4.26 10.16
N ARG A 32 -14.13 -5.56 10.06
CA ARG A 32 -13.09 -6.23 10.87
C ARG A 32 -11.71 -6.07 10.26
N LEU A 33 -11.66 -5.79 8.95
CA LEU A 33 -10.41 -5.65 8.22
C LEU A 33 -9.88 -4.22 8.35
N CYS A 34 -8.57 -4.10 8.19
CA CYS A 34 -7.88 -2.85 7.97
C CYS A 34 -7.00 -2.94 6.72
N ILE A 35 -6.53 -1.79 6.26
CA ILE A 35 -5.47 -1.73 5.25
C ILE A 35 -4.15 -1.57 6.00
N ARG A 36 -3.20 -2.47 5.75
CA ARG A 36 -1.85 -2.39 6.31
C ARG A 36 -0.89 -1.96 5.21
N LEU A 37 -0.21 -0.85 5.44
CA LEU A 37 0.79 -0.25 4.55
C LEU A 37 2.18 -0.62 5.08
N PHE A 38 3.09 -1.06 4.20
CA PHE A 38 4.44 -1.47 4.58
C PHE A 38 5.46 -1.16 3.48
N PRO A 39 6.76 -1.01 3.81
CA PRO A 39 7.78 -0.65 2.82
C PRO A 39 8.01 -1.72 1.75
N GLY A 40 7.86 -3.00 2.11
CA GLY A 40 8.08 -4.11 1.18
C GLY A 40 9.48 -4.09 0.55
N GLY A 41 10.52 -3.78 1.32
CA GLY A 41 11.88 -3.68 0.80
C GLY A 41 12.16 -2.49 -0.13
N THR A 42 11.20 -1.58 -0.33
CA THR A 42 11.44 -0.32 -1.05
C THR A 42 12.15 0.68 -0.15
N ARG A 43 13.12 1.40 -0.70
CA ARG A 43 13.75 2.51 0.00
C ARG A 43 12.74 3.66 0.13
N PRO A 44 12.74 4.45 1.22
CA PRO A 44 11.81 5.56 1.42
C PRO A 44 11.77 6.58 0.28
N GLU A 45 12.87 6.76 -0.46
CA GLU A 45 12.99 7.68 -1.59
C GLU A 45 12.08 7.30 -2.76
N ALA A 46 11.72 6.02 -2.91
CA ALA A 46 10.79 5.56 -3.95
C ALA A 46 9.38 6.14 -3.77
N GLY A 47 9.04 6.62 -2.57
CA GLY A 47 7.75 7.27 -2.30
C GLY A 47 6.54 6.37 -2.54
N MET A 48 6.71 5.07 -2.32
CA MET A 48 5.66 4.06 -2.48
C MET A 48 5.59 3.15 -1.26
N PHE A 49 4.39 2.66 -0.99
CA PHE A 49 4.11 1.56 -0.08
C PHE A 49 3.60 0.36 -0.84
N PHE A 50 3.85 -0.82 -0.27
CA PHE A 50 3.00 -1.97 -0.49
C PHE A 50 1.83 -1.92 0.50
N PHE A 51 0.69 -2.49 0.13
CA PHE A 51 -0.40 -2.70 1.07
C PHE A 51 -1.11 -4.02 0.88
N ASP A 52 -1.75 -4.49 1.95
CA ASP A 52 -2.67 -5.62 1.95
C ASP A 52 -3.91 -5.35 2.81
N PHE A 53 -4.93 -6.20 2.65
CA PHE A 53 -6.01 -6.30 3.61
C PHE A 53 -5.53 -7.17 4.79
N TYR A 54 -5.83 -6.73 6.00
CA TYR A 54 -5.29 -7.33 7.21
C TYR A 54 -6.40 -7.50 8.25
N ASP A 55 -6.51 -8.70 8.84
CA ASP A 55 -7.36 -8.95 9.99
C ASP A 55 -6.55 -8.65 11.25
N ALA A 56 -6.79 -7.47 11.84
CA ALA A 56 -6.02 -7.00 12.99
C ALA A 56 -6.24 -7.85 14.25
N GLN A 57 -7.38 -8.52 14.37
CA GLN A 57 -7.69 -9.40 15.50
C GLN A 57 -6.94 -10.73 15.37
N ARG A 58 -6.91 -11.31 14.18
CA ARG A 58 -6.20 -12.57 13.91
C ARG A 58 -4.72 -12.37 13.59
N GLN A 59 -4.30 -11.13 13.37
CA GLN A 59 -2.96 -10.75 12.95
C GLN A 59 -2.49 -11.44 11.67
N VAL A 60 -3.39 -11.57 10.69
CA VAL A 60 -3.10 -12.22 9.40
C VAL A 60 -3.47 -11.32 8.23
N ALA A 61 -2.63 -11.37 7.19
CA ALA A 61 -3.00 -10.81 5.89
C ALA A 61 -4.07 -11.68 5.24
N VAL A 62 -4.98 -11.05 4.51
CA VAL A 62 -6.02 -11.71 3.72
C VAL A 62 -6.03 -11.12 2.32
N ASN A 63 -6.46 -11.92 1.34
CA ASN A 63 -6.70 -11.38 0.00
C ASN A 63 -7.91 -10.44 0.03
N ALA A 64 -7.99 -9.53 -0.94
CA ALA A 64 -9.10 -8.60 -1.07
C ALA A 64 -10.44 -9.36 -1.11
N PRO A 65 -11.37 -9.08 -0.18
CA PRO A 65 -12.68 -9.70 -0.24
C PRO A 65 -13.40 -9.36 -1.54
N ARG A 66 -14.25 -10.27 -2.01
CA ARG A 66 -14.99 -10.08 -3.25
C ARG A 66 -15.77 -8.76 -3.24
N GLY A 67 -15.56 -7.94 -4.27
CA GLY A 67 -16.22 -6.65 -4.44
C GLY A 67 -15.55 -5.49 -3.70
N TYR A 68 -14.39 -5.73 -3.07
CA TYR A 68 -13.56 -4.67 -2.51
C TYR A 68 -12.66 -4.13 -3.61
N ALA A 69 -12.57 -2.82 -3.73
CA ALA A 69 -11.61 -2.18 -4.62
C ALA A 69 -11.08 -0.89 -4.01
N VAL A 70 -9.76 -0.69 -4.08
CA VAL A 70 -9.10 0.55 -3.69
C VAL A 70 -8.81 1.34 -4.97
N THR A 71 -9.13 2.63 -4.98
CA THR A 71 -8.94 3.52 -6.15
C THR A 71 -8.24 4.79 -5.70
N ILE A 72 -7.24 5.26 -6.45
CA ILE A 72 -6.60 6.55 -6.19
C ILE A 72 -7.54 7.68 -6.63
N VAL A 73 -7.70 8.69 -5.79
CA VAL A 73 -8.48 9.91 -6.05
C VAL A 73 -7.50 11.02 -6.45
N TRP A 74 -7.47 11.41 -7.73
CA TRP A 74 -6.67 12.53 -8.22
C TRP A 74 -7.50 13.80 -8.38
N PRO A 75 -6.89 15.00 -8.31
CA PRO A 75 -7.53 16.22 -8.77
C PRO A 75 -7.90 16.08 -10.25
N GLY A 76 -9.20 16.00 -10.55
CA GLY A 76 -9.73 15.79 -11.91
C GLY A 76 -10.42 14.43 -12.13
N GLY A 77 -10.37 13.49 -11.18
CA GLY A 77 -11.12 12.23 -11.26
C GLY A 77 -10.46 11.04 -10.56
N LEU A 78 -11.10 9.87 -10.68
CA LEU A 78 -10.57 8.59 -10.16
C LEU A 78 -9.54 8.00 -11.13
N ALA A 79 -8.40 7.52 -10.60
CA ALA A 79 -7.31 6.93 -11.39
C ALA A 79 -7.58 5.50 -11.89
N GLY A 80 -8.81 4.98 -11.77
CA GLY A 80 -9.11 3.56 -11.89
C GLY A 80 -8.63 2.76 -10.66
N PRO A 81 -9.14 1.51 -10.49
CA PRO A 81 -8.82 0.69 -9.32
C PRO A 81 -7.35 0.26 -9.33
N ILE A 82 -6.73 0.25 -8.15
CA ILE A 82 -5.41 -0.31 -7.93
C ILE A 82 -5.51 -1.83 -8.14
N THR A 83 -4.71 -2.34 -9.06
CA THR A 83 -4.61 -3.78 -9.34
C THR A 83 -3.56 -4.41 -8.44
N SER A 84 -3.76 -5.66 -8.02
CA SER A 84 -2.74 -6.37 -7.24
C SER A 84 -1.48 -6.63 -8.08
N VAL A 85 -0.36 -6.77 -7.39
CA VAL A 85 0.93 -7.11 -8.02
C VAL A 85 0.81 -8.45 -8.72
N GLU A 86 0.13 -9.43 -8.12
CA GLU A 86 -0.09 -10.74 -8.70
C GLU A 86 -0.92 -10.65 -9.98
N ALA A 87 -2.03 -9.92 -9.98
CA ALA A 87 -2.85 -9.74 -11.17
C ALA A 87 -2.07 -9.00 -12.30
N THR A 88 -1.24 -8.02 -11.94
CA THR A 88 -0.36 -7.33 -12.90
C THR A 88 0.66 -8.29 -13.54
N LEU A 89 1.10 -9.30 -12.80
CA LEU A 89 2.01 -10.35 -13.28
C LEU A 89 1.28 -11.55 -13.92
N GLY A 90 -0.05 -11.53 -14.00
CA GLY A 90 -0.84 -12.66 -14.53
C GLY A 90 -0.88 -13.88 -13.61
N VAL A 91 -0.64 -13.71 -12.32
CA VAL A 91 -0.62 -14.77 -11.31
C VAL A 91 -1.84 -14.65 -10.39
N THR A 92 -2.36 -15.79 -9.93
CA THR A 92 -3.38 -15.83 -8.88
C THR A 92 -2.68 -15.91 -7.52
N PRO A 93 -2.95 -15.00 -6.57
CA PRO A 93 -2.35 -15.06 -5.24
C PRO A 93 -2.89 -16.25 -4.43
N ASP A 94 -2.00 -16.96 -3.74
CA ASP A 94 -2.41 -17.86 -2.65
C ASP A 94 -3.06 -17.05 -1.52
N GLU A 95 -3.74 -17.75 -0.60
CA GLU A 95 -4.44 -17.12 0.52
C GLU A 95 -3.51 -16.22 1.36
N GLY A 96 -3.89 -14.96 1.49
CA GLY A 96 -3.17 -13.98 2.31
C GLY A 96 -1.90 -13.43 1.67
N LEU A 97 -1.55 -13.82 0.43
CA LEU A 97 -0.36 -13.33 -0.25
C LEU A 97 -0.61 -12.11 -1.14
N GLU A 98 -1.86 -11.83 -1.49
CA GLU A 98 -2.19 -10.69 -2.37
C GLU A 98 -1.68 -9.38 -1.79
N LYS A 99 -1.04 -8.58 -2.65
CA LYS A 99 -0.52 -7.26 -2.28
C LYS A 99 -0.68 -6.28 -3.42
N PHE A 100 -0.69 -5.01 -3.06
CA PHE A 100 -0.91 -3.89 -3.95
C PHE A 100 0.20 -2.86 -3.73
N THR A 101 0.36 -1.93 -4.67
CA THR A 101 1.29 -0.82 -4.53
C THR A 101 0.56 0.51 -4.61
N VAL A 102 0.94 1.46 -3.77
CA VAL A 102 0.37 2.82 -3.76
C VAL A 102 1.46 3.85 -3.49
N VAL A 103 1.36 5.01 -4.12
CA VAL A 103 2.28 6.14 -3.87
C VAL A 103 1.91 6.86 -2.57
N GLU A 104 2.90 7.48 -1.92
CA GLU A 104 2.68 8.33 -0.75
C GLU A 104 1.86 9.58 -1.08
N LYS A 105 1.19 10.16 -0.06
CA LYS A 105 0.48 11.45 -0.14
C LYS A 105 -0.68 11.51 -1.14
N VAL A 106 -1.25 10.37 -1.52
CA VAL A 106 -2.49 10.33 -2.30
C VAL A 106 -3.67 9.99 -1.41
N ARG A 107 -4.85 10.46 -1.82
CA ARG A 107 -6.12 10.01 -1.26
C ARG A 107 -6.59 8.77 -2.02
N CYS A 108 -7.09 7.80 -1.28
CA CYS A 108 -7.69 6.60 -1.82
C CYS A 108 -9.17 6.51 -1.43
N SER A 109 -9.92 5.76 -2.23
CA SER A 109 -11.30 5.37 -1.97
C SER A 109 -11.40 3.86 -1.96
N LEU A 110 -11.93 3.30 -0.88
CA LEU A 110 -12.29 1.89 -0.77
C LEU A 110 -13.79 1.73 -1.04
N THR A 111 -14.14 1.03 -2.11
CA THR A 111 -15.52 0.61 -2.38
C THR A 111 -15.76 -0.80 -1.85
N ARG A 112 -16.95 -1.04 -1.29
CA ARG A 112 -17.37 -2.33 -0.72
C ARG A 112 -18.83 -2.60 -1.06
N PRO A 113 -19.26 -3.87 -1.16
CA PRO A 113 -20.65 -4.19 -1.48
C PRO A 113 -21.62 -3.57 -0.46
N ARG A 114 -22.60 -2.81 -0.97
CA ARG A 114 -23.69 -2.18 -0.18
C ARG A 114 -23.20 -1.21 0.91
N GLN A 115 -22.03 -0.61 0.73
CA GLN A 115 -21.51 0.41 1.65
C GLN A 115 -21.05 1.63 0.86
N GLU A 116 -21.14 2.79 1.49
CA GLU A 116 -20.60 4.03 0.95
C GLU A 116 -19.07 3.92 0.78
N PRO A 117 -18.50 4.56 -0.25
CA PRO A 117 -17.05 4.61 -0.44
C PRO A 117 -16.36 5.23 0.79
N TYR A 118 -15.35 4.54 1.30
CA TYR A 118 -14.54 5.03 2.42
C TYR A 118 -13.28 5.72 1.90
N LEU A 119 -13.12 7.00 2.23
CA LEU A 119 -11.95 7.79 1.85
C LEU A 119 -10.87 7.74 2.94
N PHE A 120 -9.62 7.55 2.54
CA PHE A 120 -8.47 7.57 3.44
C PHE A 120 -7.23 8.11 2.75
N ASP A 121 -6.32 8.69 3.52
CA ASP A 121 -5.08 9.28 3.01
C ASP A 121 -3.91 8.32 3.22
N ILE A 122 -3.05 8.20 2.21
CA ILE A 122 -1.79 7.46 2.32
C ILE A 122 -0.76 8.35 3.03
N PRO A 123 -0.16 7.88 4.15
CA PRO A 123 0.82 8.66 4.90
C PRO A 123 2.06 8.96 4.07
N SER A 124 2.88 9.88 4.55
CA SER A 124 4.23 10.10 4.05
C SER A 124 5.24 9.71 5.11
N ARG A 125 6.34 9.06 4.69
CA ARG A 125 7.47 8.81 5.59
C ARG A 125 8.29 10.08 5.76
N SER A 126 8.78 10.31 6.98
CA SER A 126 9.72 11.41 7.25
C SER A 126 11.01 11.18 6.47
N ARG A 127 11.38 12.14 5.62
CA ARG A 127 12.66 12.10 4.90
C ARG A 127 13.53 13.25 5.40
N PRO A 128 14.85 13.04 5.61
CA PRO A 128 15.78 14.15 5.69
C PRO A 128 15.59 14.99 4.43
N ALA A 129 15.46 16.32 4.58
CA ALA A 129 15.31 17.20 3.44
C ALA A 129 16.52 17.02 2.51
N ALA A 130 16.35 16.29 1.40
CA ALA A 130 17.29 16.36 0.29
C ALA A 130 17.27 17.81 -0.19
N GLY A 131 18.44 18.42 -0.35
CA GLY A 131 18.59 19.83 -0.73
C GLY A 131 17.61 20.20 -1.83
N VAL A 132 16.72 21.15 -1.54
CA VAL A 132 15.65 21.56 -2.45
C VAL A 132 16.30 22.21 -3.67
N GLY A 133 16.34 21.50 -4.79
CA GLY A 133 16.70 22.09 -6.07
C GLY A 133 15.60 23.07 -6.51
N GLN A 134 15.95 24.35 -6.64
CA GLN A 134 15.05 25.35 -7.22
C GLN A 134 14.90 25.09 -8.72
N ALA A 135 13.67 24.91 -9.19
CA ALA A 135 13.38 24.96 -10.60
C ALA A 135 13.55 26.40 -11.09
N VAL A 136 14.58 26.66 -11.90
CA VAL A 136 14.77 27.95 -12.56
C VAL A 136 14.05 27.87 -13.91
N ARG A 137 13.17 28.84 -14.19
CA ARG A 137 12.62 29.01 -15.54
C ARG A 137 13.77 29.41 -16.46
N VAL A 138 14.01 28.61 -17.48
CA VAL A 138 14.84 29.03 -18.61
C VAL A 138 13.96 29.95 -19.47
N GLN A 139 14.42 31.18 -19.67
CA GLN A 139 13.83 32.12 -20.64
C GLN A 139 14.35 31.85 -22.04
#